data_AF-A0A522E6L1-F1
#
_entry.id   AF-A0A522E6L1-F1
#
_cell.length_a   1.000
_cell.length_b   1.000
_cell.length_c   1.000
_cell.angle_alpha   90.00
_cell.angle_beta   90.00
_cell.angle_gamma   90.00
#
_symmetry.space_group_name_H-M   'P 1'
#
loop_
_entity.id
_entity.type
_entity.pdbx_description
1 polymer ?
#
loop_
_entity_poly.entity_id
_entity_poly.type
_entity_poly.pdbx_seq_one_letter_code
_entity_poly.pdbx_strand_id
1 'polypeptide(L)'
;FKKSLQDDKGRVVANIGSLEEDLEGHIVTNVSQNLSFSSLFLRLVFEKIIDKHQLDTEKIINYLKPSVVIQSNKLYFIRKALDAFFEKNYIVTIHILVPQIEDIIRYLLEQLGGNILKPTKNYYGGFNLRTLGDVLGDDKIKEILGEDFSQYLRVLLIDQRGWNLRNKVCHGIANEKAFNSHSADRLVHVLLCLGMIQKK
;
A
#
# COMPACT_ATOMS: atom_id res chain seq x y z
N PHE A 1 25.26 -9.63 -14.14
CA PHE A 1 25.69 -8.78 -13.00
C PHE A 1 24.65 -8.91 -11.88
N LYS A 2 25.07 -9.24 -10.65
CA LYS A 2 24.17 -9.25 -9.48
C LYS A 2 24.10 -7.83 -8.91
N LYS A 3 22.89 -7.29 -8.72
CA LYS A 3 22.68 -5.96 -8.13
C LYS A 3 22.20 -6.12 -6.70
N SER A 4 22.95 -5.59 -5.73
CA SER A 4 22.53 -5.57 -4.32
C SER A 4 21.88 -4.24 -3.98
N LEU A 5 20.71 -4.28 -3.35
CA LEU A 5 20.07 -3.12 -2.73
C LEU A 5 20.49 -3.04 -1.26
N GLN A 6 20.87 -1.84 -0.82
CA GLN A 6 21.32 -1.59 0.55
C GLN A 6 20.36 -0.63 1.27
N ASP A 7 20.22 -0.80 2.57
CA ASP A 7 19.56 0.19 3.43
C ASP A 7 20.49 1.38 3.74
N ASP A 8 19.98 2.38 4.47
CA ASP A 8 20.76 3.56 4.87
C ASP A 8 21.95 3.24 5.80
N LYS A 9 22.02 2.00 6.33
CA LYS A 9 23.11 1.50 7.17
C LYS A 9 24.11 0.64 6.37
N GLY A 10 23.97 0.58 5.04
CA GLY A 10 24.82 -0.20 4.15
C GLY A 10 24.57 -1.71 4.20
N ARG A 11 23.49 -2.18 4.84
CA ARG A 11 23.15 -3.61 4.92
C ARG A 11 22.44 -4.03 3.65
N VAL A 12 22.83 -5.16 3.09
CA VAL A 12 22.15 -5.73 1.92
C VAL A 12 20.74 -6.19 2.32
N VAL A 13 19.73 -5.53 1.78
CA VAL A 13 18.32 -5.87 2.03
C VAL A 13 17.75 -6.78 0.94
N ALA A 14 18.30 -6.73 -0.27
CA ALA A 14 17.89 -7.61 -1.36
C ALA A 14 18.99 -7.78 -2.40
N ASN A 15 19.02 -8.93 -3.06
CA ASN A 15 19.84 -9.17 -4.25
C ASN A 15 18.90 -9.38 -5.44
N ILE A 16 19.23 -8.74 -6.56
CA ILE A 16 18.58 -8.97 -7.84
C ILE A 16 19.52 -9.84 -8.66
N GLY A 17 19.01 -11.02 -9.04
CA GLY A 17 19.72 -12.03 -9.82
C GLY A 17 19.96 -11.62 -11.28
N SER A 18 20.45 -12.55 -12.09
CA SER A 18 20.49 -12.36 -13.55
C SER A 18 19.05 -12.24 -14.10
N LEU A 19 18.91 -11.74 -15.34
CA LEU A 19 17.57 -11.63 -15.96
C LEU A 19 16.91 -13.02 -16.14
N GLU A 20 17.71 -14.05 -16.42
CA GLU A 20 17.26 -15.43 -16.58
C GLU A 20 16.84 -16.06 -15.24
N GLU A 21 17.52 -15.70 -14.14
CA GLU A 21 17.28 -16.29 -12.82
C GLU A 21 16.23 -15.53 -11.98
N ASP A 22 16.05 -14.21 -12.20
CA ASP A 22 15.24 -13.34 -11.35
C ASP A 22 14.47 -12.28 -12.16
N LEU A 23 13.71 -12.71 -13.16
CA LEU A 23 12.84 -11.83 -13.95
C LEU A 23 11.91 -10.99 -13.07
N GLU A 24 11.33 -11.59 -12.04
CA GLU A 24 10.48 -10.91 -11.06
C GLU A 24 11.19 -9.75 -10.35
N GLY A 25 12.45 -9.91 -9.96
CA GLY A 25 13.23 -8.85 -9.34
C GLY A 25 13.48 -7.67 -10.27
N HIS A 26 13.67 -7.93 -11.56
CA HIS A 26 13.78 -6.89 -12.58
C HIS A 26 12.44 -6.16 -12.79
N ILE A 27 11.32 -6.89 -12.85
CA ILE A 27 9.97 -6.31 -12.96
C ILE A 27 9.69 -5.41 -11.76
N VAL A 28 9.88 -5.90 -10.54
CA VAL A 28 9.66 -5.13 -9.30
C VAL A 28 10.50 -3.85 -9.28
N THR A 29 11.78 -3.95 -9.67
CA THR A 29 12.69 -2.80 -9.70
C THR A 29 12.25 -1.78 -10.76
N ASN A 30 11.84 -2.24 -11.94
CA ASN A 30 11.35 -1.39 -13.01
C ASN A 30 10.05 -0.67 -12.61
N VAL A 31 9.08 -1.39 -12.04
CA VAL A 31 7.84 -0.79 -11.51
C VAL A 31 8.18 0.23 -10.43
N SER A 32 9.07 -0.09 -9.49
CA SER A 32 9.50 0.82 -8.43
C SER A 32 10.09 2.12 -8.97
N GLN A 33 10.92 2.06 -10.01
CA GLN A 33 11.48 3.24 -10.69
C GLN A 33 10.39 4.07 -11.39
N ASN A 34 9.45 3.40 -12.07
CA ASN A 34 8.31 4.06 -12.70
C ASN A 34 7.40 4.75 -11.68
N LEU A 35 7.22 4.18 -10.48
CA LEU A 35 6.49 4.83 -9.39
C LEU A 35 7.18 6.11 -8.93
N SER A 36 8.51 6.10 -8.82
CA SER A 36 9.29 7.29 -8.46
C SER A 36 9.16 8.37 -9.53
N PHE A 37 9.27 8.03 -10.81
CA PHE A 37 9.13 8.99 -11.90
C PHE A 37 7.70 9.55 -12.01
N SER A 38 6.69 8.68 -11.88
CA SER A 38 5.27 9.07 -11.96
C SER A 38 4.78 9.88 -10.75
N SER A 39 5.55 9.91 -9.66
CA SER A 39 5.19 10.62 -8.43
C SER A 39 5.03 12.13 -8.63
N LEU A 40 5.82 12.73 -9.53
CA LEU A 40 5.70 14.15 -9.88
C LEU A 40 4.35 14.44 -10.55
N PHE A 41 3.96 13.61 -11.51
CA PHE A 41 2.69 13.78 -12.23
C PHE A 41 1.50 13.57 -11.30
N LEU A 42 1.56 12.59 -10.41
CA LEU A 42 0.50 12.41 -9.41
C LEU A 42 0.37 13.63 -8.51
N ARG A 43 1.51 14.19 -8.07
CA ARG A 43 1.51 15.38 -7.23
C ARG A 43 0.79 16.53 -7.93
N LEU A 44 1.10 16.78 -9.21
CA LEU A 44 0.44 17.80 -10.02
C LEU A 44 -1.06 17.54 -10.18
N VAL A 45 -1.47 16.27 -10.34
CA VAL A 45 -2.88 15.89 -10.39
C VAL A 45 -3.59 16.22 -9.08
N PHE A 46 -3.03 15.84 -7.93
CA PHE A 46 -3.62 16.18 -6.63
C PHE A 46 -3.68 17.69 -6.42
N GLU A 47 -2.59 18.42 -6.69
CA GLU A 47 -2.59 19.88 -6.58
C GLU A 47 -3.68 20.51 -7.44
N LYS A 48 -3.86 20.03 -8.67
CA LYS A 48 -4.87 20.58 -9.56
C LYS A 48 -6.29 20.21 -9.14
N ILE A 49 -6.52 19.00 -8.63
CA ILE A 49 -7.85 18.59 -8.15
C ILE A 49 -8.20 19.35 -6.86
N ILE A 50 -7.23 19.58 -5.98
CA ILE A 50 -7.42 20.39 -4.77
C ILE A 50 -7.74 21.85 -5.14
N ASP A 51 -6.95 22.46 -6.01
CA ASP A 51 -7.14 23.85 -6.46
C ASP A 51 -8.47 24.04 -7.21
N LYS A 52 -8.71 23.23 -8.25
CA LYS A 52 -9.84 23.43 -9.17
C LYS A 52 -11.17 22.89 -8.63
N HIS A 53 -11.15 21.77 -7.92
CA HIS A 53 -12.36 21.09 -7.45
C HIS A 53 -12.56 21.19 -5.92
N GLN A 54 -11.68 21.94 -5.24
CA GLN A 54 -11.71 22.15 -3.80
C GLN A 54 -11.78 20.81 -3.06
N LEU A 55 -11.06 19.80 -3.55
CA LEU A 55 -11.07 18.47 -2.93
C LEU A 55 -10.60 18.61 -1.46
N ASP A 56 -11.40 18.05 -0.56
CA ASP A 56 -11.20 18.11 0.88
C ASP A 56 -11.47 16.72 1.50
N THR A 57 -11.25 16.59 2.82
CA THR A 57 -11.49 15.34 3.53
C THR A 57 -12.93 14.87 3.40
N GLU A 58 -13.92 15.76 3.49
CA GLU A 58 -15.33 15.38 3.44
C GLU A 58 -15.70 14.76 2.10
N LYS A 59 -15.24 15.35 0.99
CA LYS A 59 -15.48 14.82 -0.36
C LYS A 59 -14.89 13.42 -0.53
N ILE A 60 -13.65 13.20 -0.07
CA ILE A 60 -13.03 11.87 -0.11
C ILE A 60 -13.79 10.89 0.79
N ILE A 61 -14.14 11.27 2.01
CA ILE A 61 -14.90 10.39 2.91
C ILE A 61 -16.26 10.03 2.33
N ASN A 62 -16.98 10.98 1.74
CA ASN A 62 -18.26 10.73 1.09
C ASN A 62 -18.13 9.81 -0.12
N TYR A 63 -17.02 9.92 -0.86
CA TYR A 63 -16.68 9.00 -1.94
C TYR A 63 -16.38 7.57 -1.44
N LEU A 64 -15.73 7.43 -0.28
CA LEU A 64 -15.35 6.12 0.27
C LEU A 64 -16.51 5.37 0.94
N LYS A 65 -17.48 6.08 1.53
CA LYS A 65 -18.61 5.50 2.28
C LYS A 65 -19.40 4.39 1.55
N PRO A 66 -19.69 4.49 0.24
CA PRO A 66 -20.45 3.46 -0.47
C PRO A 66 -19.64 2.19 -0.77
N SER A 67 -18.32 2.22 -0.61
CA SER A 67 -17.45 1.09 -0.91
C SER A 67 -17.69 -0.06 0.06
N VAL A 68 -17.73 -1.28 -0.47
CA VAL A 68 -18.03 -2.48 0.33
C VAL A 68 -16.84 -2.96 1.16
N VAL A 69 -15.64 -2.46 0.86
CA VAL A 69 -14.41 -2.80 1.59
C VAL A 69 -14.04 -1.74 2.64
N ILE A 70 -14.73 -0.59 2.66
CA ILE A 70 -14.47 0.48 3.61
C ILE A 70 -15.43 0.32 4.79
N GLN A 71 -14.92 -0.23 5.89
CA GLN A 71 -15.71 -0.43 7.09
C GLN A 71 -16.00 0.91 7.80
N SER A 72 -17.24 1.09 8.25
CA SER A 72 -17.68 2.34 8.90
C SER A 72 -16.88 2.70 10.16
N ASN A 73 -16.45 1.69 10.94
CA ASN A 73 -15.60 1.87 12.12
C ASN A 73 -14.16 2.31 11.79
N LYS A 74 -13.73 2.21 10.51
CA LYS A 74 -12.40 2.65 10.06
C LYS A 74 -12.38 4.08 9.55
N LEU A 75 -13.55 4.64 9.22
CA LEU A 75 -13.69 6.01 8.68
C LEU A 75 -13.13 7.08 9.63
N TYR A 76 -13.16 6.86 10.94
CA TYR A 76 -12.54 7.77 11.91
C TYR A 76 -11.03 7.92 11.67
N PHE A 77 -10.32 6.80 11.54
CA PHE A 77 -8.87 6.80 11.29
C PHE A 77 -8.54 7.35 9.91
N ILE A 78 -9.28 6.92 8.89
CA ILE A 78 -9.10 7.40 7.52
C ILE A 78 -9.28 8.92 7.45
N ARG A 79 -10.31 9.47 8.10
CA ARG A 79 -10.53 10.92 8.20
C ARG A 79 -9.33 11.62 8.81
N LYS A 80 -8.82 11.15 9.94
CA LYS A 80 -7.63 11.75 10.59
C LYS A 80 -6.41 11.74 9.68
N ALA A 81 -6.22 10.69 8.90
CA ALA A 81 -5.12 10.62 7.94
C ALA A 81 -5.29 11.62 6.77
N LEU A 82 -6.53 11.81 6.31
CA LEU A 82 -6.88 12.75 5.25
C LEU A 82 -6.78 14.20 5.70
N ASP A 83 -7.26 14.54 6.91
CA ASP A 83 -7.09 15.88 7.50
C ASP A 83 -5.59 16.24 7.55
N ALA A 84 -4.77 15.31 8.08
CA ALA A 84 -3.32 15.44 8.09
C ALA A 84 -2.71 15.57 6.69
N PHE A 85 -3.28 14.91 5.67
CA PHE A 85 -2.80 14.99 4.30
C PHE A 85 -2.97 16.40 3.72
N PHE A 86 -4.14 17.01 3.94
CA PHE A 86 -4.42 18.38 3.51
C PHE A 86 -3.61 19.42 4.28
N GLU A 87 -3.32 19.15 5.56
CA GLU A 87 -2.40 19.94 6.39
C GLU A 87 -0.91 19.72 6.05
N LYS A 88 -0.60 18.85 5.08
CA LYS A 88 0.76 18.44 4.69
C LYS A 88 1.55 17.74 5.80
N ASN A 89 0.86 17.22 6.82
CA ASN A 89 1.44 16.37 7.85
C ASN A 89 1.53 14.92 7.36
N TYR A 90 2.51 14.68 6.47
CA TYR A 90 2.70 13.38 5.83
C TYR A 90 3.14 12.29 6.80
N ILE A 91 3.77 12.65 7.93
CA ILE A 91 4.11 11.69 8.99
C ILE A 91 2.81 11.04 9.49
N VAL A 92 1.83 11.84 9.90
CA VAL A 92 0.56 11.32 10.41
C VAL A 92 -0.21 10.59 9.31
N THR A 93 -0.30 11.15 8.10
CA THR A 93 -0.99 10.50 6.98
C THR A 93 -0.45 9.09 6.72
N ILE A 94 0.87 8.94 6.60
CA ILE A 94 1.49 7.67 6.23
C ILE A 94 1.36 6.65 7.36
N HIS A 95 1.63 7.05 8.62
CA HIS A 95 1.52 6.13 9.76
C HIS A 95 0.10 5.61 9.99
N ILE A 96 -0.93 6.39 9.61
CA ILE A 96 -2.31 5.93 9.70
C ILE A 96 -2.71 5.13 8.45
N LEU A 97 -2.48 5.64 7.24
CA LEU A 97 -2.96 4.98 6.02
C LEU A 97 -2.32 3.63 5.76
N VAL A 98 -1.04 3.42 6.10
CA VAL A 98 -0.36 2.13 5.90
C VAL A 98 -1.12 0.96 6.54
N PRO A 99 -1.39 0.96 7.86
CA PRO A 99 -2.16 -0.13 8.47
C PRO A 99 -3.63 -0.14 8.05
N GLN A 100 -4.26 1.01 7.76
CA GLN A 100 -5.65 1.01 7.28
C GLN A 100 -5.79 0.37 5.90
N ILE A 101 -4.85 0.60 4.98
CA ILE A 101 -4.84 -0.02 3.65
C ILE A 101 -4.66 -1.54 3.77
N GLU A 102 -3.75 -2.01 4.63
CA GLU A 102 -3.59 -3.44 4.89
C GLU A 102 -4.88 -4.08 5.41
N ASP A 103 -5.54 -3.42 6.35
CA ASP A 103 -6.80 -3.88 6.94
C ASP A 103 -7.94 -3.92 5.89
N ILE A 104 -8.04 -2.91 5.01
CA ILE A 104 -9.00 -2.90 3.89
C ILE A 104 -8.78 -4.09 2.95
N ILE A 105 -7.52 -4.39 2.59
CA ILE A 105 -7.18 -5.52 1.70
C ILE A 105 -7.51 -6.86 2.36
N ARG A 106 -7.26 -6.99 3.67
CA ARG A 106 -7.66 -8.19 4.43
C ARG A 106 -9.16 -8.36 4.47
N TYR A 107 -9.87 -7.27 4.76
CA TYR A 107 -11.32 -7.29 4.83
C TYR A 107 -11.93 -7.64 3.47
N LEU A 108 -11.36 -7.17 2.36
CA LEU A 108 -11.75 -7.61 1.02
C LEU A 108 -11.65 -9.14 0.89
N LEU A 109 -10.55 -9.77 1.32
CA LEU A 109 -10.42 -11.23 1.27
C LEU A 109 -11.52 -11.92 2.09
N GLU A 110 -11.83 -11.41 3.28
CA GLU A 110 -12.92 -11.96 4.11
C GLU A 110 -14.28 -11.82 3.42
N GLN A 111 -14.56 -10.68 2.77
CA GLN A 111 -15.80 -10.48 2.01
C GLN A 111 -15.94 -11.45 0.83
N LEU A 112 -14.82 -11.96 0.31
CA LEU A 112 -14.79 -12.99 -0.74
C LEU A 112 -14.83 -14.42 -0.17
N GLY A 113 -15.05 -14.57 1.15
CA GLY A 113 -15.05 -15.87 1.83
C GLY A 113 -13.66 -16.50 1.97
N GLY A 114 -12.60 -15.71 1.80
CA GLY A 114 -11.22 -16.15 2.02
C GLY A 114 -10.84 -16.13 3.50
N ASN A 115 -9.92 -17.01 3.88
CA ASN A 115 -9.42 -17.06 5.25
C ASN A 115 -8.21 -16.12 5.40
N ILE A 116 -8.30 -15.15 6.33
CA ILE A 116 -7.19 -14.26 6.70
C ILE A 116 -6.26 -14.85 7.75
N LEU A 117 -6.60 -15.99 8.33
CA LEU A 117 -5.84 -16.70 9.33
C LEU A 117 -5.09 -17.88 8.71
N LYS A 118 -3.93 -18.20 9.29
CA LYS A 118 -3.17 -19.41 9.03
C LYS A 118 -2.75 -20.06 10.34
N PRO A 119 -2.72 -21.40 10.40
CA PRO A 119 -2.29 -22.09 11.60
C PRO A 119 -0.85 -21.72 11.95
N THR A 120 -0.57 -21.59 13.24
CA THR A 120 0.78 -21.37 13.74
C THR A 120 1.56 -22.69 13.74
N LYS A 121 2.85 -22.63 13.45
CA LYS A 121 3.76 -23.80 13.51
C LYS A 121 4.39 -23.99 14.89
N ASN A 122 3.91 -23.29 15.92
CA ASN A 122 4.47 -23.33 17.27
C ASN A 122 3.80 -24.42 18.13
N TYR A 123 4.49 -24.84 19.18
CA TYR A 123 4.07 -25.91 20.07
C TYR A 123 2.69 -25.68 20.72
N TYR A 124 2.31 -24.42 20.93
CA TYR A 124 1.05 -24.03 21.58
C TYR A 124 -0.19 -24.10 20.65
N GLY A 125 0.01 -24.36 19.35
CA GLY A 125 -1.06 -24.26 18.36
C GLY A 125 -1.61 -22.83 18.23
N GLY A 126 -2.74 -22.69 17.51
CA GLY A 126 -3.43 -21.42 17.29
C GLY A 126 -3.36 -20.91 15.85
N PHE A 127 -3.75 -19.65 15.66
CA PHE A 127 -3.83 -19.00 14.37
C PHE A 127 -3.17 -17.63 14.41
N ASN A 128 -2.40 -17.32 13.37
CA ASN A 128 -1.90 -15.99 13.10
C ASN A 128 -2.58 -15.40 11.87
N LEU A 129 -2.60 -14.08 11.77
CA LEU A 129 -2.92 -13.44 10.50
C LEU A 129 -1.93 -13.90 9.42
N ARG A 130 -2.46 -14.19 8.24
CA ARG A 130 -1.69 -14.32 6.99
C ARG A 130 -0.86 -13.07 6.78
N THR A 131 0.30 -13.16 6.14
CA THR A 131 1.05 -11.95 5.78
C THR A 131 0.27 -11.14 4.73
N LEU A 132 0.53 -9.85 4.59
CA LEU A 132 -0.09 -9.08 3.49
C LEU A 132 0.33 -9.64 2.12
N GLY A 133 1.54 -10.21 2.00
CA GLY A 133 1.98 -10.91 0.80
C GLY A 133 1.15 -12.16 0.51
N ASP A 134 0.85 -12.96 1.55
CA ASP A 134 -0.02 -14.13 1.42
C ASP A 134 -1.43 -13.71 0.95
N VAL A 135 -1.95 -12.57 1.41
CA VAL A 135 -3.28 -12.05 1.04
C VAL A 135 -3.29 -11.53 -0.39
N LEU A 136 -2.32 -10.70 -0.78
CA LEU A 136 -2.19 -10.20 -2.16
C LEU A 136 -1.92 -11.30 -3.18
N GLY A 137 -1.37 -12.43 -2.75
CA GLY A 137 -1.18 -13.62 -3.57
C GLY A 137 -2.40 -14.53 -3.70
N ASP A 138 -3.49 -14.25 -2.99
CA ASP A 138 -4.71 -15.08 -3.04
C ASP A 138 -5.47 -14.87 -4.36
N ASP A 139 -5.87 -15.95 -5.01
CA ASP A 139 -6.56 -15.90 -6.31
C ASP A 139 -7.85 -15.07 -6.25
N LYS A 140 -8.57 -15.09 -5.11
CA LYS A 140 -9.77 -14.27 -4.94
C LYS A 140 -9.46 -12.78 -4.95
N ILE A 141 -8.34 -12.38 -4.35
CA ILE A 141 -7.89 -10.98 -4.36
C ILE A 141 -7.50 -10.58 -5.77
N LYS A 142 -6.76 -11.43 -6.48
CA LYS A 142 -6.35 -11.18 -7.86
C LYS A 142 -7.52 -11.13 -8.83
N GLU A 143 -8.59 -11.88 -8.60
CA GLU A 143 -9.82 -11.81 -9.40
C GLU A 143 -10.48 -10.42 -9.32
N ILE A 144 -10.47 -9.80 -8.13
CA ILE A 144 -11.11 -8.49 -7.91
C ILE A 144 -10.18 -7.33 -8.24
N LEU A 145 -8.93 -7.39 -7.80
CA LEU A 145 -7.95 -6.31 -8.00
C LEU A 145 -7.26 -6.37 -9.36
N GLY A 146 -7.24 -7.54 -10.00
CA GLY A 146 -6.38 -7.82 -11.14
C GLY A 146 -4.92 -8.06 -10.71
N GLU A 147 -4.15 -8.69 -11.59
CA GLU A 147 -2.73 -8.96 -11.35
C GLU A 147 -1.91 -7.66 -11.29
N ASP A 148 -2.18 -6.71 -12.18
CA ASP A 148 -1.42 -5.46 -12.26
C ASP A 148 -1.53 -4.63 -10.98
N PHE A 149 -2.75 -4.47 -10.45
CA PHE A 149 -2.95 -3.69 -9.22
C PHE A 149 -2.43 -4.46 -7.99
N SER A 150 -2.59 -5.79 -7.95
CA SER A 150 -2.03 -6.63 -6.88
C SER A 150 -0.50 -6.55 -6.84
N GLN A 151 0.16 -6.63 -8.00
CA GLN A 151 1.61 -6.48 -8.10
C GLN A 151 2.04 -5.05 -7.78
N TYR A 152 1.31 -4.02 -8.22
CA TYR A 152 1.55 -2.64 -7.82
C TYR A 152 1.51 -2.46 -6.29
N LEU A 153 0.49 -2.99 -5.61
CA LEU A 153 0.40 -2.95 -4.15
C LEU A 153 1.56 -3.72 -3.49
N ARG A 154 1.98 -4.84 -4.08
CA ARG A 154 3.13 -5.62 -3.60
C ARG A 154 4.41 -4.80 -3.64
N VAL A 155 4.72 -4.16 -4.77
CA VAL A 155 5.90 -3.29 -4.95
C VAL A 155 5.86 -2.09 -4.01
N LEU A 156 4.68 -1.46 -3.86
CA LEU A 156 4.51 -0.28 -3.03
C LEU A 156 4.65 -0.59 -1.54
N LEU A 157 4.00 -1.65 -1.05
CA LEU A 157 3.81 -1.90 0.37
C LEU A 157 4.84 -2.86 0.96
N ILE A 158 5.20 -3.96 0.28
CA ILE A 158 5.85 -5.11 0.95
C ILE A 158 7.10 -5.68 0.28
N ASP A 159 7.33 -5.47 -1.02
CA ASP A 159 8.52 -6.03 -1.67
C ASP A 159 9.76 -5.19 -1.33
N GLN A 160 10.75 -5.83 -0.71
CA GLN A 160 12.03 -5.24 -0.32
C GLN A 160 12.84 -4.66 -1.48
N ARG A 161 12.59 -5.11 -2.71
CA ARG A 161 13.20 -4.57 -3.94
C ARG A 161 12.45 -3.34 -4.46
N GLY A 162 11.24 -3.10 -3.96
CA GLY A 162 10.39 -1.95 -4.27
C GLY A 162 10.44 -0.86 -3.19
N TRP A 163 9.34 -0.13 -3.05
CA TRP A 163 9.24 0.94 -2.05
C TRP A 163 9.19 0.36 -0.63
N ASN A 164 8.51 -0.78 -0.47
CA ASN A 164 8.40 -1.50 0.80
C ASN A 164 7.85 -0.65 1.95
N LEU A 165 6.94 0.30 1.65
CA LEU A 165 6.52 1.34 2.60
C LEU A 165 5.95 0.75 3.88
N ARG A 166 5.09 -0.27 3.78
CA ARG A 166 4.42 -0.86 4.94
C ARG A 166 5.44 -1.48 5.89
N ASN A 167 6.37 -2.28 5.38
CA ASN A 167 7.37 -2.89 6.24
C ASN A 167 8.32 -1.84 6.82
N LYS A 168 8.76 -0.86 6.02
CA LYS A 168 9.66 0.19 6.50
C LYS A 168 9.04 1.02 7.62
N VAL A 169 7.77 1.42 7.48
CA VAL A 169 7.04 2.20 8.49
C VAL A 169 6.79 1.34 9.73
N CYS A 170 6.18 0.16 9.60
CA CYS A 170 5.79 -0.65 10.75
C CYS A 170 6.97 -1.29 11.51
N HIS A 171 8.13 -1.43 10.88
CA HIS A 171 9.36 -1.89 11.55
C HIS A 171 10.27 -0.75 12.02
N GLY A 172 9.87 0.51 11.86
CA GLY A 172 10.68 1.66 12.27
C GLY A 172 12.00 1.81 11.49
N ILE A 173 12.03 1.31 10.25
CA ILE A 173 13.18 1.39 9.34
C ILE A 173 13.10 2.68 8.48
N ALA A 174 11.90 3.19 8.23
CA ALA A 174 11.69 4.41 7.45
C ALA A 174 12.38 5.63 8.08
N ASN A 175 13.18 6.35 7.28
CA ASN A 175 13.76 7.65 7.65
C ASN A 175 12.83 8.81 7.27
N GLU A 176 13.22 10.05 7.58
CA GLU A 176 12.42 11.25 7.29
C GLU A 176 12.07 11.41 5.80
N LYS A 177 12.93 10.92 4.90
CA LYS A 177 12.70 11.01 3.44
C LYS A 177 11.54 10.15 2.99
N ALA A 178 11.14 9.13 3.75
CA ALA A 178 9.95 8.33 3.43
C ALA A 178 8.64 9.07 3.73
N PHE A 179 8.68 10.11 4.56
CA PHE A 179 7.49 10.86 5.00
C PHE A 179 7.30 12.15 4.21
N ASN A 180 7.08 12.01 2.91
CA ASN A 180 6.94 13.12 1.97
C ASN A 180 5.59 13.07 1.21
N SER A 181 5.34 14.10 0.40
CA SER A 181 4.13 14.21 -0.41
C SER A 181 3.97 13.05 -1.39
N HIS A 182 5.03 12.60 -2.05
CA HIS A 182 4.96 11.50 -3.02
C HIS A 182 4.47 10.18 -2.40
N SER A 183 4.97 9.85 -1.21
CA SER A 183 4.54 8.67 -0.47
C SER A 183 3.11 8.81 0.02
N ALA A 184 2.74 9.98 0.55
CA ALA A 184 1.38 10.25 1.01
C ALA A 184 0.37 10.24 -0.16
N ASP A 185 0.66 10.93 -1.26
CA ASP A 185 -0.14 10.98 -2.48
C ASP A 185 -0.40 9.55 -3.00
N ARG A 186 0.61 8.67 -2.97
CA ARG A 186 0.46 7.26 -3.39
C ARG A 186 -0.47 6.46 -2.49
N LEU A 187 -0.40 6.64 -1.17
CA LEU A 187 -1.31 5.96 -0.24
C LEU A 187 -2.74 6.49 -0.37
N VAL A 188 -2.92 7.80 -0.54
CA VAL A 188 -4.25 8.39 -0.82
C VAL A 188 -4.80 7.86 -2.14
N HIS A 189 -3.97 7.78 -3.19
CA HIS A 189 -4.38 7.17 -4.46
C HIS A 189 -4.81 5.71 -4.30
N VAL A 190 -4.05 4.90 -3.56
CA VAL A 190 -4.43 3.50 -3.25
C VAL A 190 -5.78 3.45 -2.54
N LEU A 191 -5.98 4.30 -1.53
CA LEU A 191 -7.24 4.39 -0.80
C LEU A 191 -8.41 4.72 -1.74
N LEU A 192 -8.23 5.68 -2.66
CA LEU A 192 -9.24 6.03 -3.66
C LEU A 192 -9.53 4.84 -4.60
N CYS A 193 -8.50 4.12 -5.06
CA CYS A 193 -8.69 2.94 -5.90
C CYS A 193 -9.47 1.84 -5.18
N LEU A 194 -9.15 1.55 -3.91
CA LEU A 194 -9.89 0.58 -3.10
C LEU A 194 -11.33 1.03 -2.85
N GLY A 195 -11.57 2.34 -2.75
CA GLY A 195 -12.90 2.93 -2.66
C GLY A 195 -13.79 2.70 -3.89
N MET A 196 -13.22 2.34 -5.05
CA MET A 196 -14.00 1.97 -6.24
C MET A 196 -14.70 0.62 -6.11
N ILE A 197 -14.30 -0.23 -5.16
CA ILE A 197 -14.87 -1.57 -5.01
C ILE A 197 -16.28 -1.44 -4.42
N GLN A 198 -17.28 -1.76 -5.25
CA GLN A 198 -18.71 -1.71 -4.92
C GLN A 198 -19.36 -3.07 -5.20
N LYS A 199 -20.51 -3.34 -4.56
CA LYS A 199 -21.35 -4.48 -4.93
C LYS A 199 -21.88 -4.26 -6.35
N LYS A 200 -21.90 -5.33 -7.15
CA LYS A 200 -22.64 -5.36 -8.42
C LYS A 200 -24.13 -5.18 -8.18
#